data_AF-A0AAD9A6I0-F1
#
_entry.id   AF-A0AAD9A6I0-F1
#
_cell.length_a   1.000
_cell.length_b   1.000
_cell.length_c   1.000
_cell.angle_alpha   90.00
_cell.angle_beta   90.00
_cell.angle_gamma   90.00
#
_symmetry.space_group_name_H-M   'P 1'
#
loop_
_entity.id
_entity.type
_entity.pdbx_description
1 polymer ?
#
loop_
_entity_poly.entity_id
_entity_poly.type
_entity_poly.pdbx_seq_one_letter_code
_entity_poly.pdbx_strand_id
1 'polypeptide(L)' 'MLAVPSVIARPMLLEYATILERREQVRDAYDYVIVGAGTAGLTVADRLSEDGKNSVLVIEYCHLSE' A
#
# COMPACT_ATOMS: atom_id res chain seq x y z
N MET A 1 1.44 15.85 -27.25
CA MET A 1 1.88 15.29 -25.96
C MET A 1 0.63 15.08 -25.11
N LEU A 2 0.05 13.88 -25.13
CA LEU A 2 -1.19 13.58 -24.42
C LEU A 2 -0.85 13.39 -22.94
N ALA A 3 -1.35 14.28 -22.07
CA ALA A 3 -1.33 14.06 -20.63
C ALA A 3 -2.29 12.92 -20.34
N VAL A 4 -1.75 11.76 -19.93
CA VAL A 4 -2.57 10.66 -19.43
C VAL A 4 -3.10 11.11 -18.08
N PRO A 5 -4.42 11.24 -17.86
CA PRO A 5 -4.94 11.54 -16.54
C PRO A 5 -4.47 10.43 -15.59
N SER A 6 -3.81 10.82 -14.50
CA SER A 6 -3.36 9.90 -13.46
C SER A 6 -4.59 9.26 -12.82
N VAL A 7 -4.92 8.05 -13.25
CA VAL A 7 -5.91 7.22 -12.56
C VAL A 7 -5.25 6.72 -11.28
N ILE A 8 -5.60 7.34 -10.15
CA ILE A 8 -5.21 6.84 -8.85
C ILE A 8 -6.31 5.87 -8.42
N ALA A 9 -6.00 4.57 -8.44
CA ALA A 9 -6.82 3.62 -7.69
C ALA A 9 -6.64 3.99 -6.21
N ARG A 10 -7.66 4.60 -5.61
CA ARG A 10 -7.75 4.74 -4.15
C ARG A 10 -8.43 3.46 -3.65
N PRO A 11 -7.69 2.40 -3.26
CA PRO A 11 -8.31 1.27 -2.59
C PRO A 11 -9.10 1.82 -1.41
N MET A 12 -10.26 1.22 -1.09
CA MET A 12 -11.00 1.63 0.11
C MET A 12 -10.09 1.53 1.36
N LEU A 13 -9.07 0.67 1.31
CA LEU A 13 -8.00 0.57 2.29
C LEU A 13 -7.23 1.84 2.60
N LEU A 14 -7.22 2.87 1.75
CA LEU A 14 -6.52 4.12 2.08
C LEU A 14 -7.13 4.86 3.30
N GLU A 15 -8.36 4.52 3.70
CA GLU A 15 -8.95 5.00 4.96
C GLU A 15 -8.44 4.24 6.20
N TYR A 16 -7.91 3.03 6.04
CA TYR A 16 -7.44 2.15 7.12
C TYR A 16 -5.94 1.78 7.00
N ALA A 17 -5.28 2.22 5.93
CA ALA A 17 -3.85 2.11 5.72
C ALA A 17 -3.14 3.22 6.49
N THR A 18 -2.15 2.84 7.28
CA THR A 18 -1.29 3.80 7.98
C THR A 18 -0.01 3.96 7.17
N ILE A 19 0.34 5.21 6.84
CA ILE A 19 1.63 5.53 6.20
C ILE A 19 2.71 5.48 7.28
N LEU A 20 3.73 4.65 7.05
CA LEU A 20 4.89 4.50 7.92
C LEU A 20 6.10 5.12 7.20
N GLU A 21 6.58 6.24 7.70
CA GLU A 21 7.72 6.96 7.09
C GLU A 21 9.05 6.57 7.71
N ARG A 22 9.02 6.14 8.97
CA ARG A 22 10.21 5.81 9.73
C ARG A 22 10.25 4.33 10.08
N ARG A 23 11.45 3.78 10.09
CA ARG A 23 11.69 2.36 10.36
C ARG A 23 11.18 1.93 11.73
N GLU A 24 11.18 2.81 12.72
CA GLU A 24 10.72 2.48 14.08
C GLU A 24 9.19 2.26 14.16
N GLN A 25 8.44 2.68 13.14
CA GLN A 25 7.00 2.46 13.07
C GLN A 25 6.65 1.10 12.43
N VAL A 26 7.62 0.44 11.81
CA VAL A 26 7.45 -0.87 11.17
C VAL A 26 7.53 -1.95 12.24
N ARG A 27 6.58 -2.89 12.22
CA ARG A 27 6.56 -4.03 13.14
C ARG A 27 7.68 -5.01 12.80
N ASP A 28 8.12 -5.80 13.77
CA ASP A 28 9.15 -6.82 13.56
C ASP A 28 8.74 -7.92 12.56
N ALA A 29 7.44 -8.17 12.40
CA ALA A 29 6.90 -9.19 11.51
C ALA A 29 5.51 -8.81 10.95
N TYR A 30 5.25 -9.32 9.74
CA TYR A 30 3.98 -9.27 9.03
C TYR A 30 3.70 -10.63 8.40
N ASP A 31 2.44 -10.98 8.21
CA ASP A 31 2.06 -12.21 7.52
C ASP A 31 2.45 -12.16 6.02
N TYR A 32 2.39 -10.95 5.44
CA TYR A 32 2.82 -10.69 4.07
C TYR A 32 3.58 -9.38 3.93
N VAL A 33 4.61 -9.37 3.07
CA VAL A 33 5.32 -8.17 2.63
C VAL A 33 5.23 -8.08 1.11
N ILE A 34 4.68 -6.97 0.61
CA ILE A 34 4.56 -6.68 -0.82
C ILE A 34 5.52 -5.56 -1.18
N VAL A 35 6.38 -5.80 -2.16
CA VAL A 35 7.30 -4.78 -2.70
C VAL A 35 6.70 -4.26 -4.00
N GLY A 36 6.25 -3.00 -3.97
CA GLY A 36 5.57 -2.29 -5.05
C GLY A 36 4.10 -1.98 -4.73
N ALA A 37 3.76 -0.71 -4.57
CA ALA A 37 2.41 -0.16 -4.41
C ALA A 37 1.78 0.26 -5.76
N GLY A 38 2.14 -0.43 -6.84
CA GLY A 38 1.45 -0.33 -8.13
C GLY A 38 0.10 -1.05 -8.11
N THR A 39 -0.59 -1.09 -9.25
CA THR A 39 -1.94 -1.65 -9.38
C THR A 39 -2.03 -3.08 -8.85
N ALA A 40 -1.13 -3.97 -9.28
CA ALA A 40 -1.15 -5.37 -8.85
C ALA A 40 -0.84 -5.52 -7.35
N GLY A 41 0.16 -4.80 -6.84
CA GLY A 41 0.55 -4.88 -5.43
C GLY A 41 -0.56 -4.44 -4.49
N LEU A 42 -1.22 -3.32 -4.80
CA LEU A 42 -2.36 -2.84 -4.01
C LEU A 42 -3.60 -3.73 -4.14
N THR A 43 -3.86 -4.32 -5.32
CA THR A 43 -4.96 -5.30 -5.45
C THR A 43 -4.74 -6.53 -4.58
N VAL A 44 -3.51 -7.06 -4.56
CA VAL A 44 -3.19 -8.21 -3.71
C VAL A 44 -3.23 -7.84 -2.23
N ALA A 45 -2.68 -6.67 -1.86
CA ALA A 45 -2.74 -6.16 -0.48
C ALA A 45 -4.18 -6.07 0.02
N ASP A 46 -5.07 -5.47 -0.80
CA ASP A 46 -6.50 -5.32 -0.50
C ASP A 46 -7.16 -6.66 -0.18
N ARG A 47 -6.96 -7.68 -1.05
CA ARG A 47 -7.52 -9.02 -0.85
C ARG A 47 -6.95 -9.74 0.36
N LEU A 48 -5.65 -9.62 0.63
CA LEU A 48 -5.02 -10.29 1.77
C LEU A 48 -5.47 -9.69 3.11
N SER A 49 -5.73 -8.39 3.17
CA SER A 49 -6.16 -7.70 4.39
C SER A 49 -7.68 -7.61 4.60
N GLU A 50 -8.49 -8.05 3.62
CA GLU A 50 -9.95 -7.82 3.55
C GLU A 50 -10.73 -8.23 4.82
N ASP A 51 -10.33 -9.30 5.49
CA ASP A 51 -11.00 -9.82 6.69
C ASP A 51 -10.27 -9.50 8.01
N GLY A 52 -9.17 -8.74 7.93
CA GLY A 52 -8.35 -8.35 9.09
C GLY A 52 -7.54 -9.49 9.73
N LYS A 53 -7.53 -10.71 9.16
CA LYS A 53 -6.77 -11.84 9.71
C LYS A 53 -5.28 -11.78 9.39
N ASN A 54 -4.92 -11.15 8.27
CA ASN A 54 -3.53 -11.01 7.83
C ASN A 54 -3.06 -9.58 8.01
N SER A 55 -1.88 -9.43 8.59
CA SER A 55 -1.10 -8.20 8.58
C SER A 55 -0.27 -8.10 7.30
N VAL A 56 -0.40 -6.98 6.59
CA VAL A 56 0.24 -6.75 5.29
C VAL A 56 1.08 -5.47 5.34
N LEU A 57 2.36 -5.57 5.00
CA LEU A 57 3.24 -4.41 4.77
C LEU A 57 3.44 -4.21 3.27
N VAL A 58 3.18 -3.00 2.77
CA VAL A 58 3.49 -2.62 1.39
C VAL A 58 4.65 -1.63 1.41
N ILE A 59 5.68 -1.87 0.61
CA ILE A 59 6.86 -1.00 0.47
C ILE A 59 6.94 -0.53 -0.97
N GLU A 60 6.99 0.77 -1.19
CA GLU A 60 7.12 1.39 -2.53
C GLU A 60 8.12 2.52 -2.49
N TYR A 61 8.88 2.69 -3.58
CA TYR A 61 9.77 3.82 -3.74
C TYR A 61 9.02 4.96 -4.46
N CYS A 62 8.36 5.79 -3.67
CA CYS A 62 7.55 6.91 -4.16
C CYS A 62 7.72 8.10 -3.20
N HIS A 63 7.70 9.32 -3.75
CA HIS A 63 7.49 10.52 -2.96
C HIS A 63 6.00 10.82 -2.94
N LEU A 64 5.40 10.83 -1.74
CA LEU A 64 4.09 11.43 -1.56
C LEU A 64 4.27 12.94 -1.68
N SER A 65 3.99 13.50 -2.86
CA SER A 65 3.79 14.94 -3.00
C SER A 65 2.46 15.30 -2.34
N GLU A 66 2.46 16.37 -1.54
CA GLU A 66 1.24 16.90 -0.89
C GLU A 66 0.09 17.20 -1.88
#